data_AF-A0A947ZRY2-F1
#
_entry.id   AF-A0A947ZRY2-F1
#
_cell.length_a   1.000
_cell.length_b   1.000
_cell.length_c   1.000
_cell.angle_alpha   90.00
_cell.angle_beta   90.00
_cell.angle_gamma   90.00
#
_symmetry.space_group_name_H-M   'P 1'
#
loop_
_entity.id
_entity.type
_entity.pdbx_description
1 polymer ?
#
loop_
_entity_poly.entity_id
_entity_poly.type
_entity_poly.pdbx_seq_one_letter_code
_entity_poly.pdbx_strand_id
1 'polypeptide(L)'
;MKVIIITLILNLANLVPALACTTILVTKGASEDGSVIVAHSDDSELFDQRLVYVPAADHKPGALRPVYYDAASLGSRPEYHGYLLRRYVGTHRGPTYIDPSQPQSIPLGTIPQVAHTYAYFDGSYAIMNEHQLMFGECTDGTKIQPEPVPGKLIFYSAELSRVAAERCTTAREAIKLIGYLIETYGYYGTGETLPIGDTEEGWVIEMAPSPEGTGGLWVAKKIPDGEVFVAANELRIREVDPDDPNMLYCRDLHAIAEKHGWWKPEDGKLDWLRAVSSGEYNHPYYSLRRVWRLHARMAPSQKKSPWVEDGFTREYPLSIKPDKKLSVRDVMNLYRDYYQGTEFDLSKGVTAGPFGCPYRYPGPRDPTGDTDDPNAKLKGAWERPISIFRCGFSYVCQARGWLPDPIGGIVWFGPDEPMSTCYVPFYVGVTRIAKPYYTCNTSVFSQESAWWAFNFVANWAGLKYSYIIKDIQQKQDEIEHAEIEGIKKMDKQALALYKQNPKKAQQLLTTYCETQANQVVKDWWGFAWTLVARYDDGYINAPEKMAQEVGYPEDWYDKSEWINGPTTYEKQKEKARNKNPQK
;
A
#
# COMPACT_ATOMS: atom_id res chain seq x y z
N MET A 1 -19.87 32.04 -48.24
CA MET A 1 -20.07 30.81 -47.44
C MET A 1 -18.75 30.05 -47.35
N LYS A 2 -18.04 30.15 -46.23
CA LYS A 2 -17.12 29.12 -45.70
C LYS A 2 -16.96 29.44 -44.20
N VAL A 3 -17.83 28.86 -43.38
CA VAL A 3 -17.72 28.90 -41.93
C VAL A 3 -16.63 27.89 -41.56
N ILE A 4 -15.52 28.37 -41.02
CA ILE A 4 -14.47 27.52 -40.44
C ILE A 4 -14.93 27.20 -39.02
N ILE A 5 -15.40 25.98 -38.80
CA ILE A 5 -15.69 25.45 -37.46
C ILE A 5 -14.36 24.96 -36.88
N ILE A 6 -13.79 25.74 -35.96
CA ILE A 6 -12.68 25.29 -35.11
C ILE A 6 -13.32 24.40 -34.05
N THR A 7 -13.09 23.08 -34.17
CA THR A 7 -13.48 22.12 -33.14
C THR A 7 -12.44 22.22 -32.02
N LEU A 8 -12.82 22.86 -30.91
CA LEU A 8 -12.02 22.88 -29.69
C LEU A 8 -12.14 21.50 -29.03
N ILE A 9 -11.15 20.63 -29.24
CA ILE A 9 -11.03 19.40 -28.46
C ILE A 9 -10.60 19.81 -27.05
N LEU A 10 -11.55 19.90 -26.12
CA LEU A 10 -11.25 19.89 -24.70
C LEU A 10 -10.69 18.51 -24.38
N ASN A 11 -9.36 18.40 -24.31
CA ASN A 11 -8.73 17.35 -23.52
C ASN A 11 -9.05 17.65 -22.06
N LEU A 12 -10.18 17.12 -21.59
CA LEU A 12 -10.37 16.85 -20.16
C LEU A 12 -9.34 15.78 -19.81
N ALA A 13 -8.14 16.21 -19.40
CA ALA A 13 -7.25 15.35 -18.66
C ALA A 13 -8.04 14.92 -17.42
N ASN A 14 -8.49 13.67 -17.41
CA ASN A 14 -9.00 13.07 -16.20
C ASN A 14 -7.83 13.07 -15.22
N LEU A 15 -7.88 13.97 -14.24
CA LEU A 15 -6.99 13.98 -13.09
C LEU A 15 -7.30 12.72 -12.30
N VAL A 16 -6.64 11.61 -12.64
CA VAL A 16 -6.70 10.39 -11.86
C VAL A 16 -5.73 10.61 -10.69
N PRO A 17 -6.20 10.58 -9.42
CA PRO A 17 -5.28 10.52 -8.29
C PRO A 17 -4.44 9.25 -8.45
N ALA A 18 -3.13 9.44 -8.49
CA ALA A 18 -2.19 8.36 -8.68
C ALA A 18 -2.03 7.55 -7.40
N LEU A 19 -2.06 6.23 -7.58
CA LEU A 19 -1.75 5.26 -6.54
C LEU A 19 -0.35 5.48 -6.02
N ALA A 20 -0.23 5.45 -4.70
CA ALA A 20 1.05 5.61 -4.06
C ALA A 20 1.10 4.60 -2.91
N CYS A 21 2.19 3.85 -2.75
CA CYS A 21 2.26 2.79 -1.75
C CYS A 21 3.62 2.81 -1.06
N THR A 22 3.73 2.17 0.09
CA THR A 22 5.01 1.88 0.74
C THR A 22 5.06 0.39 1.05
N THR A 23 6.13 -0.30 0.67
CA THR A 23 6.26 -1.74 0.92
C THR A 23 7.58 -2.09 1.59
N ILE A 24 7.54 -3.09 2.46
CA ILE A 24 8.67 -3.58 3.26
C ILE A 24 8.75 -5.10 3.11
N LEU A 25 9.95 -5.62 2.90
CA LEU A 25 10.25 -7.05 2.96
C LEU A 25 11.35 -7.29 4.00
N VAL A 26 11.02 -8.03 5.06
CA VAL A 26 11.93 -8.44 6.12
C VAL A 26 12.27 -9.91 5.92
N THR A 27 13.56 -10.21 5.76
CA THR A 27 14.04 -11.58 5.66
C THR A 27 14.10 -12.29 7.01
N LYS A 28 14.19 -13.63 6.98
CA LYS A 28 14.21 -14.51 8.15
C LYS A 28 15.25 -14.12 9.20
N GLY A 29 16.46 -13.76 8.78
CA GLY A 29 17.53 -13.33 9.67
C GLY A 29 17.29 -11.95 10.30
N ALA A 30 16.42 -11.14 9.71
CA ALA A 30 16.09 -9.79 10.18
C ALA A 30 14.86 -9.75 11.10
N SER A 31 14.02 -10.79 11.10
CA SER A 31 12.89 -10.87 12.03
C SER A 31 13.27 -11.48 13.38
N GLU A 32 12.51 -11.12 14.41
CA GLU A 32 12.74 -11.56 15.79
C GLU A 32 12.52 -13.07 15.95
N ASP A 33 11.49 -13.61 15.32
CA ASP A 33 11.05 -15.01 15.45
C ASP A 33 11.54 -15.92 14.30
N GLY A 34 12.23 -15.37 13.30
CA GLY A 34 12.69 -16.13 12.13
C GLY A 34 11.61 -16.33 11.06
N SER A 35 10.53 -15.54 11.07
CA SER A 35 9.59 -15.45 9.95
C SER A 35 10.11 -14.59 8.81
N VAL A 36 9.62 -14.80 7.59
CA VAL A 36 9.70 -13.79 6.53
C VAL A 36 8.46 -12.92 6.63
N ILE A 37 8.60 -11.60 6.47
CA ILE A 37 7.50 -10.65 6.55
C ILE A 37 7.46 -9.82 5.28
N VAL A 38 6.28 -9.71 4.67
CA VAL A 38 6.01 -8.76 3.58
C VAL A 38 4.88 -7.85 4.02
N ALA A 39 5.10 -6.55 3.95
CA ALA A 39 4.14 -5.55 4.38
C ALA A 39 3.93 -4.48 3.31
N HIS A 40 2.76 -3.85 3.36
CA HIS A 40 2.33 -2.90 2.35
C HIS A 40 1.28 -1.94 2.92
N SER A 41 1.36 -0.66 2.54
CA SER A 41 0.27 0.30 2.62
C SER A 41 -0.30 0.52 1.23
N ASP A 42 -1.59 0.26 1.09
CA ASP A 42 -2.33 0.45 -0.15
C ASP A 42 -2.98 1.84 -0.08
N ASP A 43 -2.35 2.85 -0.67
CA ASP A 43 -2.89 4.21 -0.67
C ASP A 43 -3.84 4.48 -1.85
N SER A 44 -4.76 3.53 -2.09
CA SER A 44 -5.82 3.53 -3.11
C SER A 44 -7.03 4.44 -2.82
N GLU A 45 -6.86 5.46 -2.00
CA GLU A 45 -7.89 6.45 -1.72
C GLU A 45 -9.26 5.81 -1.31
N LEU A 46 -10.31 6.07 -2.10
CA LEU A 46 -11.67 5.59 -1.89
C LEU A 46 -12.05 4.44 -2.84
N PHE A 47 -11.08 3.64 -3.31
CA PHE A 47 -11.33 2.53 -4.22
C PHE A 47 -12.03 1.36 -3.50
N ASP A 48 -11.91 0.15 -4.04
CA ASP A 48 -12.40 -1.06 -3.40
C ASP A 48 -11.54 -1.41 -2.17
N GLN A 49 -12.09 -1.23 -0.97
CA GLN A 49 -11.39 -1.45 0.30
C GLN A 49 -11.67 -2.83 0.93
N ARG A 50 -12.22 -3.77 0.15
CA ARG A 50 -12.55 -5.12 0.61
C ARG A 50 -11.30 -6.00 0.68
N LEU A 51 -11.08 -6.63 1.83
CA LEU A 51 -10.26 -7.85 1.93
C LEU A 51 -11.12 -9.02 1.45
N VAL A 52 -10.64 -9.80 0.47
CA VAL A 52 -11.41 -10.90 -0.11
C VAL A 52 -10.67 -12.22 0.07
N TYR A 53 -11.40 -13.30 0.39
CA TYR A 53 -10.86 -14.66 0.34
C TYR A 53 -11.31 -15.33 -0.95
N VAL A 54 -10.34 -15.75 -1.77
CA VAL A 54 -10.56 -16.51 -3.01
C VAL A 54 -10.27 -17.98 -2.72
N PRO A 55 -11.23 -18.90 -2.88
CA PRO A 55 -11.05 -20.31 -2.57
C PRO A 55 -10.21 -21.03 -3.63
N ALA A 56 -9.54 -22.10 -3.22
CA ALA A 56 -8.91 -23.05 -4.13
C ALA A 56 -9.95 -23.68 -5.06
N ALA A 57 -9.55 -24.03 -6.27
CA ALA A 57 -10.47 -24.54 -7.29
C ALA A 57 -9.79 -25.55 -8.24
N ASP A 58 -10.57 -26.56 -8.64
CA ASP A 58 -10.18 -27.51 -9.68
C ASP A 58 -10.78 -27.09 -11.03
N HIS A 59 -10.00 -27.26 -12.10
CA HIS A 59 -10.38 -26.84 -13.45
C HIS A 59 -10.33 -27.99 -14.44
N LYS A 60 -11.23 -27.98 -15.43
CA LYS A 60 -11.27 -29.00 -16.47
C LYS A 60 -10.04 -28.89 -17.40
N PRO A 61 -9.53 -30.02 -17.95
CA PRO A 61 -8.49 -29.98 -18.97
C PRO A 61 -8.86 -29.07 -20.15
N GLY A 62 -7.91 -28.24 -20.59
CA GLY A 62 -8.11 -27.28 -21.68
C GLY A 62 -8.88 -26.02 -21.30
N ALA A 63 -9.23 -25.82 -20.03
CA ALA A 63 -9.81 -24.57 -19.56
C ALA A 63 -8.85 -23.38 -19.77
N LEU A 64 -9.43 -22.19 -19.85
CA LEU A 64 -8.71 -20.92 -19.99
C LEU A 64 -9.00 -20.04 -18.77
N ARG A 65 -7.97 -19.35 -18.28
CA ARG A 65 -8.06 -18.38 -17.17
C ARG A 65 -8.17 -16.97 -17.76
N PRO A 66 -9.30 -16.27 -17.58
CA PRO A 66 -9.45 -14.89 -18.07
C PRO A 66 -8.54 -13.92 -17.33
N VAL A 67 -7.95 -12.96 -18.03
CA VAL A 67 -7.13 -11.87 -17.46
C VAL A 67 -7.91 -10.57 -17.59
N TYR A 68 -8.10 -9.88 -16.48
CA TYR A 68 -8.97 -8.70 -16.41
C TYR A 68 -8.18 -7.40 -16.32
N TYR A 69 -8.78 -6.33 -16.85
CA TYR A 69 -8.26 -4.99 -16.63
C TYR A 69 -8.37 -4.61 -15.16
N ASP A 70 -7.29 -4.04 -14.63
CA ASP A 70 -7.25 -3.50 -13.28
C ASP A 70 -7.39 -1.97 -13.32
N ALA A 71 -8.43 -1.44 -12.65
CA ALA A 71 -8.69 0.00 -12.67
C ALA A 71 -7.67 0.80 -11.86
N ALA A 72 -6.91 0.15 -10.99
CA ALA A 72 -5.83 0.76 -10.23
C ALA A 72 -4.71 1.26 -11.17
N SER A 73 -4.44 0.57 -12.29
CA SER A 73 -3.34 0.93 -13.18
C SER A 73 -3.49 2.28 -13.89
N LEU A 74 -4.65 2.54 -14.52
CA LEU A 74 -4.86 3.70 -15.41
C LEU A 74 -6.23 4.36 -15.19
N GLY A 75 -6.89 4.05 -14.05
CA GLY A 75 -8.23 4.52 -13.71
C GLY A 75 -9.35 3.65 -14.29
N SER A 76 -10.60 4.10 -14.12
CA SER A 76 -11.77 3.34 -14.60
C SER A 76 -11.83 3.27 -16.13
N ARG A 77 -12.24 2.12 -16.68
CA ARG A 77 -12.44 1.86 -18.11
C ARG A 77 -13.80 1.16 -18.31
N PRO A 78 -14.86 1.90 -18.64
CA PRO A 78 -16.20 1.35 -18.81
C PRO A 78 -16.29 0.22 -19.86
N GLU A 79 -15.47 0.27 -20.90
CA GLU A 79 -15.38 -0.75 -21.96
C GLU A 79 -14.94 -2.13 -21.45
N TYR A 80 -14.25 -2.19 -20.30
CA TYR A 80 -13.86 -3.44 -19.64
C TYR A 80 -14.71 -3.75 -18.41
N HIS A 81 -15.69 -2.88 -18.09
CA HIS A 81 -16.38 -2.83 -16.80
C HIS A 81 -15.39 -2.89 -15.61
N GLY A 82 -14.26 -2.20 -15.74
CA GLY A 82 -13.24 -2.06 -14.70
C GLY A 82 -13.39 -0.71 -14.01
N TYR A 83 -13.70 -0.72 -12.71
CA TYR A 83 -13.99 0.49 -11.94
C TYR A 83 -13.22 0.50 -10.62
N LEU A 84 -12.89 1.70 -10.15
CA LEU A 84 -12.15 1.91 -8.90
C LEU A 84 -12.94 1.38 -7.68
N LEU A 85 -14.25 1.61 -7.62
CA LEU A 85 -15.11 1.17 -6.51
C LEU A 85 -15.41 -0.35 -6.50
N ARG A 86 -15.15 -1.03 -7.63
CA ARG A 86 -15.44 -2.44 -7.84
C ARG A 86 -14.35 -3.03 -8.73
N ARG A 87 -13.28 -3.51 -8.09
CA ARG A 87 -12.07 -4.00 -8.78
C ARG A 87 -12.35 -5.16 -9.75
N TYR A 88 -13.34 -5.99 -9.42
CA TYR A 88 -13.77 -7.12 -10.25
C TYR A 88 -15.22 -7.47 -9.91
N VAL A 89 -16.00 -7.85 -10.93
CA VAL A 89 -17.35 -8.42 -10.79
C VAL A 89 -17.42 -9.69 -11.62
N GLY A 90 -17.60 -10.82 -10.95
CA GLY A 90 -17.84 -12.09 -11.62
C GLY A 90 -17.57 -13.33 -10.77
N THR A 91 -17.62 -14.49 -11.42
CA THR A 91 -17.62 -15.79 -10.74
C THR A 91 -16.24 -16.45 -10.67
N HIS A 92 -15.24 -15.95 -11.41
CA HIS A 92 -13.94 -16.62 -11.53
C HIS A 92 -13.06 -16.53 -10.27
N ARG A 93 -13.38 -15.62 -9.34
CA ARG A 93 -12.61 -15.37 -8.10
C ARG A 93 -13.39 -15.65 -6.81
N GLY A 94 -14.42 -16.49 -6.91
CA GLY A 94 -15.23 -16.87 -5.75
C GLY A 94 -16.40 -15.93 -5.45
N PRO A 95 -17.20 -16.26 -4.41
CA PRO A 95 -18.53 -15.71 -4.21
C PRO A 95 -18.55 -14.22 -3.81
N THR A 96 -17.50 -13.71 -3.19
CA THR A 96 -17.41 -12.32 -2.71
C THR A 96 -17.37 -11.29 -3.85
N TYR A 97 -16.98 -11.71 -5.06
CA TYR A 97 -16.97 -10.86 -6.25
C TYR A 97 -18.26 -10.96 -7.08
N ILE A 98 -19.21 -11.81 -6.69
CA ILE A 98 -20.49 -11.93 -7.39
C ILE A 98 -21.39 -10.78 -6.94
N ASP A 99 -21.68 -9.86 -7.87
CA ASP A 99 -22.64 -8.78 -7.68
C ASP A 99 -23.61 -8.75 -8.87
N PRO A 100 -24.83 -9.32 -8.73
CA PRO A 100 -25.82 -9.33 -9.81
C PRO A 100 -26.36 -7.94 -10.19
N SER A 101 -26.10 -6.91 -9.37
CA SER A 101 -26.51 -5.53 -9.66
C SER A 101 -25.55 -4.78 -10.57
N GLN A 102 -24.38 -5.35 -10.84
CA GLN A 102 -23.31 -4.74 -11.63
C GLN A 102 -23.03 -5.58 -12.89
N PRO A 103 -22.58 -4.95 -13.98
CA PRO A 103 -22.16 -5.68 -15.16
C PRO A 103 -20.91 -6.53 -14.86
N GLN A 104 -20.82 -7.70 -15.50
CA GLN A 104 -19.66 -8.60 -15.36
C GLN A 104 -18.41 -7.96 -15.97
N SER A 105 -17.27 -8.05 -15.29
CA SER A 105 -15.99 -7.59 -15.83
C SER A 105 -15.65 -8.31 -17.13
N ILE A 106 -15.13 -7.56 -18.11
CA ILE A 106 -14.75 -8.08 -19.43
C ILE A 106 -13.24 -8.33 -19.44
N PRO A 107 -12.77 -9.54 -19.82
CA PRO A 107 -11.36 -9.84 -19.84
C PRO A 107 -10.62 -9.16 -21.00
N LEU A 108 -9.38 -8.74 -20.77
CA LEU A 108 -8.43 -8.28 -21.78
C LEU A 108 -7.89 -9.45 -22.61
N GLY A 109 -7.86 -10.65 -22.05
CA GLY A 109 -7.35 -11.85 -22.72
C GLY A 109 -7.51 -13.09 -21.87
N THR A 110 -6.87 -14.18 -22.28
CA THR A 110 -6.89 -15.46 -21.55
C THR A 110 -5.52 -16.12 -21.58
N ILE A 111 -5.22 -16.92 -20.55
CA ILE A 111 -4.06 -17.81 -20.50
C ILE A 111 -4.52 -19.26 -20.29
N PRO A 112 -3.69 -20.28 -20.63
CA PRO A 112 -3.98 -21.66 -20.26
C PRO A 112 -4.22 -21.80 -18.76
N GLN A 113 -5.27 -22.53 -18.39
CA GLN A 113 -5.58 -22.82 -17.00
C GLN A 113 -4.84 -24.07 -16.51
N VAL A 114 -4.45 -24.05 -15.22
CA VAL A 114 -3.88 -25.21 -14.53
C VAL A 114 -4.97 -26.09 -13.92
N ALA A 115 -4.68 -27.36 -13.66
CA ALA A 115 -5.68 -28.30 -13.13
C ALA A 115 -6.20 -27.91 -11.74
N HIS A 116 -5.36 -27.28 -10.91
CA HIS A 116 -5.69 -26.85 -9.56
C HIS A 116 -5.09 -25.47 -9.28
N THR A 117 -5.87 -24.60 -8.66
CA THR A 117 -5.42 -23.28 -8.18
C THR A 117 -5.58 -23.19 -6.67
N TYR A 118 -4.63 -22.54 -6.02
CA TYR A 118 -4.59 -22.35 -4.57
C TYR A 118 -5.54 -21.26 -4.07
N ALA A 119 -5.95 -21.36 -2.80
CA ALA A 119 -6.68 -20.31 -2.11
C ALA A 119 -5.75 -19.15 -1.73
N TYR A 120 -6.27 -17.93 -1.72
CA TYR A 120 -5.50 -16.75 -1.33
C TYR A 120 -6.38 -15.59 -0.83
N PHE A 121 -5.76 -14.68 -0.09
CA PHE A 121 -6.33 -13.37 0.22
C PHE A 121 -6.04 -12.37 -0.90
N ASP A 122 -7.07 -11.66 -1.35
CA ASP A 122 -7.02 -10.65 -2.42
C ASP A 122 -7.39 -9.27 -1.86
N GLY A 123 -6.71 -8.25 -2.36
CA GLY A 123 -6.99 -6.84 -2.20
C GLY A 123 -6.89 -6.16 -3.56
N SER A 124 -6.15 -5.05 -3.66
CA SER A 124 -5.80 -4.46 -4.96
C SER A 124 -4.86 -5.37 -5.75
N TYR A 125 -4.09 -6.16 -5.03
CA TYR A 125 -3.19 -7.22 -5.50
C TYR A 125 -3.45 -8.49 -4.68
N ALA A 126 -2.91 -9.63 -5.10
CA ALA A 126 -2.86 -10.78 -4.19
C ALA A 126 -2.06 -10.40 -2.94
N ILE A 127 -2.46 -10.86 -1.77
CA ILE A 127 -1.84 -10.53 -0.48
C ILE A 127 -1.00 -11.72 0.00
N MET A 128 -1.64 -12.88 0.18
CA MET A 128 -0.98 -14.11 0.63
C MET A 128 -1.80 -15.34 0.26
N ASN A 129 -1.16 -16.41 -0.23
CA ASN A 129 -1.83 -17.67 -0.53
C ASN A 129 -1.74 -18.70 0.62
N GLU A 130 -2.47 -19.81 0.46
CA GLU A 130 -2.52 -20.88 1.47
C GLU A 130 -1.17 -21.58 1.73
N HIS A 131 -0.16 -21.33 0.89
CA HIS A 131 1.22 -21.84 1.00
C HIS A 131 2.20 -20.83 1.58
N GLN A 132 1.68 -19.77 2.21
CA GLN A 132 2.48 -18.70 2.81
C GLN A 132 3.33 -17.90 1.82
N LEU A 133 2.99 -17.94 0.53
CA LEU A 133 3.55 -17.05 -0.47
C LEU A 133 2.86 -15.69 -0.37
N MET A 134 3.65 -14.65 -0.07
CA MET A 134 3.21 -13.30 0.26
C MET A 134 3.65 -12.32 -0.83
N PHE A 135 2.84 -11.29 -1.02
CA PHE A 135 3.09 -10.23 -1.98
C PHE A 135 2.89 -8.87 -1.32
N GLY A 136 3.75 -7.92 -1.67
CA GLY A 136 3.54 -6.49 -1.49
C GLY A 136 3.61 -5.81 -2.84
N GLU A 137 3.21 -4.55 -2.90
CA GLU A 137 3.29 -3.77 -4.14
C GLU A 137 3.77 -2.34 -3.89
N CYS A 138 4.31 -1.74 -4.93
CA CYS A 138 4.62 -0.33 -5.00
C CYS A 138 4.60 0.15 -6.45
N THR A 139 3.64 1.02 -6.78
CA THR A 139 3.56 1.69 -8.09
C THR A 139 4.72 2.64 -8.32
N ASP A 140 5.44 2.51 -9.42
CA ASP A 140 6.63 3.29 -9.71
C ASP A 140 6.52 4.06 -11.04
N GLY A 141 7.27 5.16 -11.12
CA GLY A 141 7.32 5.98 -12.32
C GLY A 141 8.20 5.34 -13.39
N THR A 142 7.71 5.26 -14.63
CA THR A 142 8.45 4.73 -15.78
C THR A 142 8.26 5.61 -16.99
N LYS A 143 9.28 5.66 -17.86
CA LYS A 143 9.31 6.49 -19.08
C LYS A 143 8.17 6.21 -20.06
N ILE A 144 7.51 5.07 -19.94
CA ILE A 144 6.43 4.63 -20.84
C ILE A 144 5.32 4.04 -19.98
N GLN A 145 4.07 4.39 -20.31
CA GLN A 145 2.86 3.88 -19.67
C GLN A 145 1.77 3.60 -20.74
N PRO A 146 1.79 2.44 -21.41
CA PRO A 146 0.88 2.16 -22.51
C PRO A 146 -0.49 1.69 -22.00
N GLU A 147 -1.53 2.00 -22.77
CA GLU A 147 -2.86 1.41 -22.59
C GLU A 147 -2.84 -0.12 -22.83
N PRO A 148 -3.76 -0.88 -22.20
CA PRO A 148 -3.90 -2.30 -22.48
C PRO A 148 -4.30 -2.53 -23.95
N VAL A 149 -3.80 -3.62 -24.52
CA VAL A 149 -4.17 -4.06 -25.87
C VAL A 149 -4.70 -5.49 -25.75
N PRO A 150 -6.03 -5.70 -25.91
CA PRO A 150 -6.61 -7.03 -25.75
C PRO A 150 -5.89 -8.11 -26.57
N GLY A 151 -5.58 -9.22 -25.91
CA GLY A 151 -4.81 -10.35 -26.46
C GLY A 151 -3.31 -10.12 -26.65
N LYS A 152 -2.76 -8.93 -26.34
CA LYS A 152 -1.36 -8.57 -26.61
C LYS A 152 -0.60 -7.93 -25.43
N LEU A 153 -1.24 -7.00 -24.71
CA LEU A 153 -0.74 -6.35 -23.50
C LEU A 153 -1.83 -6.48 -22.44
N ILE A 154 -1.93 -7.66 -21.83
CA ILE A 154 -3.10 -8.02 -21.00
C ILE A 154 -2.79 -8.05 -19.51
N PHE A 155 -1.52 -8.01 -19.10
CA PHE A 155 -1.13 -8.06 -17.69
C PHE A 155 -0.76 -6.69 -17.13
N TYR A 156 -1.19 -6.50 -15.89
CA TYR A 156 -0.68 -5.51 -14.95
C TYR A 156 -0.32 -6.24 -13.64
N SER A 157 0.42 -5.61 -12.74
CA SER A 157 0.97 -6.23 -11.51
C SER A 157 -0.09 -6.93 -10.66
N ALA A 158 -1.30 -6.37 -10.59
CA ALA A 158 -2.45 -6.95 -9.89
C ALA A 158 -2.83 -8.34 -10.42
N GLU A 159 -2.90 -8.53 -11.74
CA GLU A 159 -3.19 -9.86 -12.31
C GLU A 159 -1.99 -10.80 -12.24
N LEU A 160 -0.77 -10.27 -12.35
CA LEU A 160 0.45 -11.07 -12.24
C LEU A 160 0.58 -11.70 -10.85
N SER A 161 0.38 -10.90 -9.79
CA SER A 161 0.41 -11.39 -8.40
C SER A 161 -0.69 -12.42 -8.14
N ARG A 162 -1.91 -12.22 -8.67
CA ARG A 162 -3.01 -13.20 -8.54
C ARG A 162 -2.71 -14.51 -9.24
N VAL A 163 -2.22 -14.49 -10.49
CA VAL A 163 -1.84 -15.73 -11.20
C VAL A 163 -0.69 -16.44 -10.48
N ALA A 164 0.25 -15.70 -9.88
CA ALA A 164 1.29 -16.29 -9.05
C ALA A 164 0.73 -16.92 -7.75
N ALA A 165 -0.14 -16.21 -7.03
CA ALA A 165 -0.79 -16.73 -5.83
C ALA A 165 -1.63 -17.99 -6.12
N GLU A 166 -2.31 -18.03 -7.27
CA GLU A 166 -3.09 -19.17 -7.75
C GLU A 166 -2.22 -20.43 -8.03
N ARG A 167 -0.93 -20.28 -8.35
CA ARG A 167 -0.13 -21.34 -9.02
C ARG A 167 1.22 -21.67 -8.39
N CYS A 168 1.75 -20.80 -7.52
CA CYS A 168 3.09 -20.93 -6.96
C CYS A 168 3.07 -21.16 -5.45
N THR A 169 4.12 -21.78 -4.95
CA THR A 169 4.32 -22.01 -3.51
C THR A 169 5.54 -21.31 -2.95
N THR A 170 6.47 -20.92 -3.83
CA THR A 170 7.70 -20.20 -3.46
C THR A 170 7.83 -18.88 -4.21
N ALA A 171 8.55 -17.93 -3.61
CA ALA A 171 8.85 -16.62 -4.17
C ALA A 171 9.59 -16.77 -5.50
N ARG A 172 10.58 -17.66 -5.58
CA ARG A 172 11.34 -17.88 -6.81
C ARG A 172 10.50 -18.47 -7.95
N GLU A 173 9.55 -19.34 -7.66
CA GLU A 173 8.58 -19.82 -8.65
C GLU A 173 7.70 -18.69 -9.16
N ALA A 174 7.20 -17.85 -8.26
CA ALA A 174 6.39 -16.69 -8.60
C ALA A 174 7.14 -15.71 -9.52
N ILE A 175 8.39 -15.38 -9.21
CA ILE A 175 9.24 -14.51 -10.04
C ILE A 175 9.36 -15.05 -11.47
N LYS A 176 9.64 -16.36 -11.62
CA LYS A 176 9.77 -17.00 -12.93
C LYS A 176 8.44 -17.00 -13.71
N LEU A 177 7.33 -17.28 -13.03
CA LEU A 177 6.01 -17.27 -13.65
C LEU A 177 5.62 -15.86 -14.10
N ILE A 178 5.81 -14.86 -13.23
CA ILE A 178 5.52 -13.46 -13.54
C ILE A 178 6.36 -13.00 -14.75
N GLY A 179 7.66 -13.26 -14.75
CA GLY A 179 8.53 -12.93 -15.88
C GLY A 179 8.09 -13.59 -17.19
N TYR A 180 7.73 -14.88 -17.15
CA TYR A 180 7.17 -15.58 -18.30
C TYR A 180 5.87 -14.94 -18.82
N LEU A 181 4.96 -14.56 -17.91
CA LEU A 181 3.68 -13.94 -18.29
C LEU A 181 3.89 -12.57 -18.93
N ILE A 182 4.80 -11.76 -18.37
CA ILE A 182 5.18 -10.46 -18.92
C ILE A 182 5.74 -10.61 -20.34
N GLU A 183 6.70 -11.52 -20.53
CA GLU A 183 7.34 -11.74 -21.83
C GLU A 183 6.36 -12.31 -22.88
N THR A 184 5.44 -13.17 -22.47
CA THR A 184 4.54 -13.89 -23.39
C THR A 184 3.28 -13.11 -23.75
N TYR A 185 2.67 -12.44 -22.76
CA TYR A 185 1.33 -11.87 -22.87
C TYR A 185 1.30 -10.34 -22.70
N GLY A 186 2.45 -9.75 -22.45
CA GLY A 186 2.65 -8.32 -22.42
C GLY A 186 2.17 -7.63 -21.16
N TYR A 187 2.83 -6.51 -20.86
CA TYR A 187 2.63 -5.70 -19.68
C TYR A 187 2.18 -4.28 -20.07
N TYR A 188 1.10 -3.79 -19.45
CA TYR A 188 0.54 -2.45 -19.67
C TYR A 188 0.54 -1.63 -18.38
N GLY A 189 0.26 -0.33 -18.46
CA GLY A 189 0.12 0.54 -17.28
C GLY A 189 1.45 1.10 -16.79
N THR A 190 1.57 1.31 -15.48
CA THR A 190 2.72 1.90 -14.78
C THR A 190 3.84 0.90 -14.53
N GLY A 191 5.03 1.37 -14.15
CA GLY A 191 6.05 0.52 -13.56
C GLY A 191 5.65 0.07 -12.15
N GLU A 192 6.17 -1.07 -11.72
CA GLU A 192 5.74 -1.69 -10.46
C GLU A 192 6.88 -2.46 -9.78
N THR A 193 6.95 -2.34 -8.46
CA THR A 193 7.82 -3.13 -7.58
C THR A 193 6.96 -4.09 -6.76
N LEU A 194 7.19 -5.39 -6.89
CA LEU A 194 6.58 -6.42 -6.05
C LEU A 194 7.62 -7.11 -5.18
N PRO A 195 7.64 -6.87 -3.85
CA PRO A 195 8.29 -7.77 -2.92
C PRO A 195 7.47 -9.05 -2.77
N ILE A 196 8.13 -10.18 -2.93
CA ILE A 196 7.54 -11.52 -2.87
C ILE A 196 8.34 -12.33 -1.86
N GLY A 197 7.66 -12.82 -0.82
CA GLY A 197 8.28 -13.61 0.25
C GLY A 197 7.60 -14.97 0.40
N ASP A 198 8.37 -15.99 0.70
CA ASP A 198 7.87 -17.29 1.17
C ASP A 198 8.47 -17.61 2.55
N THR A 199 8.42 -18.87 3.00
CA THR A 199 8.94 -19.27 4.31
C THR A 199 10.47 -19.22 4.44
N GLU A 200 11.20 -19.10 3.32
CA GLU A 200 12.66 -19.21 3.26
C GLU A 200 13.34 -18.01 2.56
N GLU A 201 12.80 -17.51 1.46
CA GLU A 201 13.41 -16.44 0.66
C GLU A 201 12.50 -15.20 0.54
N GLY A 202 13.15 -14.04 0.44
CA GLY A 202 12.53 -12.78 0.01
C GLY A 202 13.14 -12.31 -1.30
N TRP A 203 12.28 -12.02 -2.29
CA TRP A 203 12.63 -11.50 -3.60
C TRP A 203 11.93 -10.17 -3.85
N VAL A 204 12.52 -9.33 -4.69
CA VAL A 204 11.87 -8.15 -5.25
C VAL A 204 11.92 -8.28 -6.75
N ILE A 205 10.77 -8.11 -7.43
CA ILE A 205 10.70 -7.94 -8.88
C ILE A 205 10.22 -6.54 -9.20
N GLU A 206 10.94 -5.89 -10.09
CA GLU A 206 10.61 -4.61 -10.66
C GLU A 206 10.25 -4.82 -12.13
N MET A 207 9.18 -4.20 -12.59
CA MET A 207 8.68 -4.33 -13.96
C MET A 207 8.32 -2.98 -14.56
N ALA A 208 8.51 -2.86 -15.87
CA ALA A 208 8.22 -1.67 -16.65
C ALA A 208 7.67 -2.06 -18.02
N PRO A 209 6.79 -1.25 -18.63
CA PRO A 209 6.35 -1.51 -20.00
C PRO A 209 7.51 -1.46 -21.00
N SER A 210 7.42 -2.27 -22.06
CA SER A 210 8.43 -2.30 -23.12
C SER A 210 8.13 -1.27 -24.22
N PRO A 211 9.14 -0.53 -24.73
CA PRO A 211 8.98 0.38 -25.87
C PRO A 211 8.64 -0.34 -27.18
N GLU A 212 8.79 -1.67 -27.24
CA GLU A 212 8.43 -2.47 -28.41
C GLU A 212 6.91 -2.64 -28.59
N GLY A 213 6.10 -2.19 -27.63
CA GLY A 213 4.64 -2.34 -27.64
C GLY A 213 4.16 -3.80 -27.59
N THR A 214 5.03 -4.71 -27.16
CA THR A 214 4.83 -6.14 -26.89
C THR A 214 5.69 -6.54 -25.69
N GLY A 215 5.32 -7.61 -24.98
CA GLY A 215 6.08 -8.07 -23.82
C GLY A 215 6.11 -7.04 -22.69
N GLY A 216 7.18 -7.04 -21.93
CA GLY A 216 7.50 -6.06 -20.90
C GLY A 216 8.93 -6.26 -20.41
N LEU A 217 9.44 -5.29 -19.66
CA LEU A 217 10.77 -5.34 -19.06
C LEU A 217 10.62 -5.70 -17.59
N TRP A 218 11.52 -6.52 -17.08
CA TRP A 218 11.55 -6.83 -15.65
C TRP A 218 12.95 -7.23 -15.18
N VAL A 219 13.24 -6.94 -13.92
CA VAL A 219 14.42 -7.41 -13.18
C VAL A 219 13.98 -7.84 -11.79
N ALA A 220 14.62 -8.86 -11.24
CA ALA A 220 14.33 -9.37 -9.92
C ALA A 220 15.62 -9.68 -9.16
N LYS A 221 15.61 -9.42 -7.86
CA LYS A 221 16.76 -9.60 -6.97
C LYS A 221 16.33 -10.25 -5.66
N LYS A 222 17.04 -11.29 -5.24
CA LYS A 222 16.92 -11.86 -3.89
C LYS A 222 17.48 -10.88 -2.86
N ILE A 223 16.72 -10.62 -1.80
CA ILE A 223 17.21 -9.84 -0.66
C ILE A 223 18.07 -10.74 0.24
N PRO A 224 19.26 -10.29 0.66
CA PRO A 224 20.11 -11.07 1.56
C PRO A 224 19.43 -11.39 2.88
N ASP A 225 19.66 -12.59 3.40
CA ASP A 225 19.14 -12.97 4.72
C ASP A 225 19.77 -12.08 5.81
N GLY A 226 18.94 -11.61 6.74
CA GLY A 226 19.36 -10.64 7.75
C GLY A 226 19.14 -9.19 7.36
N GLU A 227 18.57 -8.92 6.19
CA GLU A 227 18.29 -7.56 5.70
C GLU A 227 16.79 -7.29 5.48
N VAL A 228 16.48 -6.00 5.36
CA VAL A 228 15.17 -5.45 5.08
C VAL A 228 15.23 -4.59 3.83
N PHE A 229 14.31 -4.84 2.89
CA PHE A 229 14.08 -4.02 1.70
C PHE A 229 12.92 -3.04 1.94
N VAL A 230 13.02 -1.86 1.32
CA VAL A 230 11.99 -0.83 1.33
C VAL A 230 11.84 -0.24 -0.09
N ALA A 231 10.60 -0.13 -0.56
CA ALA A 231 10.24 0.66 -1.74
C ALA A 231 9.08 1.61 -1.43
N ALA A 232 9.08 2.74 -2.14
CA ALA A 232 8.17 3.85 -1.88
C ALA A 232 8.02 4.71 -3.15
N ASN A 233 7.21 4.29 -4.10
CA ASN A 233 7.01 4.86 -5.43
C ASN A 233 8.30 5.22 -6.19
N GLU A 234 9.28 4.34 -6.21
CA GLU A 234 10.49 4.50 -6.99
C GLU A 234 11.15 3.13 -7.15
N LEU A 235 11.53 2.78 -8.38
CA LEU A 235 12.33 1.59 -8.64
C LEU A 235 13.66 1.66 -7.87
N ARG A 236 14.09 0.55 -7.29
CA ARG A 236 15.22 0.49 -6.35
C ARG A 236 16.38 -0.33 -6.91
N ILE A 237 16.13 -1.30 -7.80
CA ILE A 237 17.18 -2.12 -8.40
C ILE A 237 18.04 -1.24 -9.32
N ARG A 238 19.37 -1.37 -9.19
CA ARG A 238 20.36 -0.59 -9.94
C ARG A 238 21.04 -1.46 -10.98
N GLU A 239 22.23 -1.95 -10.70
CA GLU A 239 23.03 -2.69 -11.68
C GLU A 239 22.44 -4.07 -11.97
N VAL A 240 22.15 -4.34 -13.23
CA VAL A 240 21.79 -5.66 -13.73
C VAL A 240 23.08 -6.44 -13.99
N ASP A 241 23.30 -7.49 -13.20
CA ASP A 241 24.50 -8.33 -13.27
C ASP A 241 24.14 -9.74 -13.78
N PRO A 242 24.51 -10.08 -15.04
CA PRO A 242 24.26 -11.40 -15.61
C PRO A 242 24.88 -12.57 -14.84
N ASP A 243 25.97 -12.31 -14.11
CA ASP A 243 26.72 -13.35 -13.37
C ASP A 243 26.19 -13.57 -11.95
N ASP A 244 25.22 -12.76 -11.51
CA ASP A 244 24.68 -12.83 -10.16
C ASP A 244 23.60 -13.91 -10.03
N PRO A 245 23.84 -15.01 -9.28
CA PRO A 245 22.88 -16.11 -9.15
C PRO A 245 21.61 -15.72 -8.37
N ASN A 246 21.63 -14.56 -7.71
CA ASN A 246 20.51 -13.99 -6.99
C ASN A 246 19.76 -12.94 -7.81
N MET A 247 20.05 -12.82 -9.11
CA MET A 247 19.35 -11.93 -10.02
C MET A 247 18.71 -12.71 -11.17
N LEU A 248 17.51 -12.29 -11.57
CA LEU A 248 16.78 -12.78 -12.74
C LEU A 248 16.26 -11.56 -13.50
N TYR A 249 16.22 -11.58 -14.83
CA TYR A 249 15.72 -10.45 -15.61
C TYR A 249 15.24 -10.91 -16.99
N CYS A 250 14.49 -10.04 -17.67
CA CYS A 250 13.96 -10.34 -18.99
C CYS A 250 15.07 -10.52 -20.02
N ARG A 251 14.92 -11.50 -20.92
CA ARG A 251 15.99 -11.94 -21.83
C ARG A 251 16.52 -10.82 -22.74
N ASP A 252 15.62 -9.99 -23.24
CA ASP A 252 15.92 -8.97 -24.24
C ASP A 252 16.24 -7.59 -23.62
N LEU A 253 16.41 -7.51 -22.29
CA LEU A 253 16.60 -6.23 -21.58
C LEU A 253 17.71 -5.37 -22.18
N HIS A 254 18.92 -5.93 -22.31
CA HIS A 254 20.09 -5.20 -22.80
C HIS A 254 19.93 -4.81 -24.27
N ALA A 255 19.40 -5.71 -25.11
CA ALA A 255 19.17 -5.44 -26.53
C ALA A 255 18.14 -4.32 -26.75
N ILE A 256 17.05 -4.33 -25.96
CA ILE A 256 16.03 -3.27 -26.01
C ILE A 256 16.62 -1.95 -25.49
N ALA A 257 17.34 -1.98 -24.36
CA ALA A 257 17.95 -0.77 -23.80
C ALA A 257 18.97 -0.14 -24.76
N GLU A 258 19.80 -0.94 -25.44
CA GLU A 258 20.74 -0.47 -26.44
C GLU A 258 20.03 0.12 -27.67
N LYS A 259 19.02 -0.58 -28.21
CA LYS A 259 18.24 -0.14 -29.37
C LYS A 259 17.59 1.23 -29.14
N HIS A 260 17.09 1.49 -27.93
CA HIS A 260 16.41 2.74 -27.58
C HIS A 260 17.36 3.79 -26.97
N GLY A 261 18.67 3.52 -26.96
CA GLY A 261 19.69 4.46 -26.46
C GLY A 261 19.63 4.70 -24.96
N TRP A 262 19.05 3.79 -24.19
CA TRP A 262 18.96 3.86 -22.73
C TRP A 262 20.21 3.34 -22.02
N TRP A 263 21.03 2.55 -22.72
CA TRP A 263 22.29 1.99 -22.24
C TRP A 263 23.20 1.64 -23.42
N LYS A 264 24.52 1.61 -23.21
CA LYS A 264 25.48 1.06 -24.17
C LYS A 264 26.43 0.08 -23.49
N PRO A 265 26.92 -0.96 -24.19
CA PRO A 265 27.92 -1.89 -23.64
C PRO A 265 29.15 -1.21 -23.03
N GLU A 266 29.57 -0.07 -23.56
CA GLU A 266 30.72 0.69 -23.06
C GLU A 266 30.47 1.36 -21.70
N ASP A 267 29.20 1.53 -21.29
CA ASP A 267 28.82 2.13 -20.01
C ASP A 267 28.97 1.15 -18.83
N GLY A 268 29.30 -0.13 -19.10
CA GLY A 268 29.40 -1.19 -18.09
C GLY A 268 28.06 -1.85 -17.80
N LYS A 269 27.79 -2.24 -16.55
CA LYS A 269 26.52 -2.88 -16.17
C LYS A 269 25.35 -1.92 -16.38
N LEU A 270 24.22 -2.43 -16.87
CA LEU A 270 23.00 -1.65 -17.08
C LEU A 270 22.43 -1.20 -15.73
N ASP A 271 22.20 0.11 -15.56
CA ASP A 271 21.51 0.68 -14.39
C ASP A 271 19.99 0.72 -14.65
N TRP A 272 19.26 -0.23 -14.08
CA TRP A 272 17.83 -0.48 -14.32
C TRP A 272 16.98 0.77 -14.09
N LEU A 273 17.07 1.38 -12.90
CA LEU A 273 16.33 2.60 -12.58
C LEU A 273 16.55 3.70 -13.64
N ARG A 274 17.81 3.98 -14.02
CA ARG A 274 18.13 4.99 -15.04
C ARG A 274 17.63 4.59 -16.44
N ALA A 275 17.65 3.30 -16.75
CA ALA A 275 17.24 2.80 -18.06
C ALA A 275 15.74 2.99 -18.28
N VAL A 276 14.90 2.67 -17.29
CA VAL A 276 13.43 2.61 -17.48
C VAL A 276 12.63 3.73 -16.81
N SER A 277 13.23 4.52 -15.91
CA SER A 277 12.54 5.54 -15.11
C SER A 277 13.22 6.91 -15.18
N SER A 278 12.45 7.94 -14.82
CA SER A 278 12.92 9.30 -14.59
C SER A 278 13.38 9.55 -13.14
N GLY A 279 13.30 8.55 -12.26
CA GLY A 279 13.69 8.65 -10.84
C GLY A 279 12.49 8.85 -9.93
N GLU A 280 12.53 9.90 -9.10
CA GLU A 280 11.46 10.31 -8.19
C GLU A 280 10.10 10.43 -8.90
N TYR A 281 9.05 9.94 -8.23
CA TYR A 281 7.72 9.82 -8.82
C TYR A 281 7.04 11.16 -9.12
N ASN A 282 6.90 12.03 -8.12
CA ASN A 282 5.99 13.18 -8.22
C ASN A 282 6.68 14.52 -7.94
N HIS A 283 7.67 14.50 -7.06
CA HIS A 283 8.55 15.62 -6.78
C HIS A 283 9.78 15.10 -6.03
N PRO A 284 10.88 15.86 -5.96
CA PRO A 284 12.01 15.49 -5.13
C PRO A 284 11.57 15.18 -3.69
N TYR A 285 12.01 14.05 -3.15
CA TYR A 285 11.66 13.52 -1.84
C TYR A 285 10.24 12.99 -1.66
N TYR A 286 9.41 12.85 -2.70
CA TYR A 286 8.13 12.14 -2.58
C TYR A 286 8.34 10.66 -2.20
N SER A 287 9.37 10.05 -2.77
CA SER A 287 9.74 8.65 -2.59
C SER A 287 10.88 8.50 -1.60
N LEU A 288 11.99 9.19 -1.84
CA LEU A 288 13.24 9.00 -1.10
C LEU A 288 13.14 9.39 0.39
N ARG A 289 12.23 10.30 0.78
CA ARG A 289 12.02 10.65 2.20
C ARG A 289 11.50 9.46 3.00
N ARG A 290 10.57 8.67 2.44
CA ARG A 290 9.99 7.50 3.11
C ARG A 290 11.01 6.38 3.23
N VAL A 291 11.78 6.13 2.16
CA VAL A 291 12.90 5.17 2.19
C VAL A 291 13.90 5.55 3.28
N TRP A 292 14.35 6.81 3.29
CA TRP A 292 15.24 7.32 4.34
C TRP A 292 14.66 7.08 5.73
N ARG A 293 13.40 7.47 5.94
CA ARG A 293 12.77 7.41 7.25
C ARG A 293 12.70 5.99 7.78
N LEU A 294 12.31 5.03 6.93
CA LEU A 294 12.27 3.62 7.30
C LEU A 294 13.67 3.09 7.63
N HIS A 295 14.67 3.44 6.82
CA HIS A 295 16.07 3.09 7.14
C HIS A 295 16.53 3.71 8.47
N ALA A 296 16.23 4.97 8.72
CA ALA A 296 16.60 5.67 9.96
C ALA A 296 15.89 5.10 11.20
N ARG A 297 14.66 4.60 11.05
CA ARG A 297 13.90 3.93 12.11
C ARG A 297 14.45 2.55 12.43
N MET A 298 14.86 1.78 11.42
CA MET A 298 15.34 0.42 11.58
C MET A 298 16.83 0.32 11.93
N ALA A 299 17.64 1.26 11.45
CA ALA A 299 19.09 1.29 11.65
C ALA A 299 19.61 2.71 11.96
N PRO A 300 19.17 3.33 13.06
CA PRO A 300 19.64 4.67 13.46
C PRO A 300 21.17 4.74 13.62
N SER A 301 21.84 3.63 13.94
CA SER A 301 23.31 3.56 14.03
C SER A 301 24.02 3.95 12.73
N GLN A 302 23.38 3.74 11.57
CA GLN A 302 23.93 4.04 10.26
C GLN A 302 23.93 5.55 9.93
N LYS A 303 23.18 6.37 10.70
CA LYS A 303 23.15 7.84 10.60
C LYS A 303 22.99 8.35 9.15
N LYS A 304 22.14 7.69 8.35
CA LYS A 304 21.90 8.08 6.96
C LYS A 304 21.35 9.51 6.89
N SER A 305 21.93 10.33 6.03
CA SER A 305 21.45 11.68 5.75
C SER A 305 20.04 11.63 5.19
N PRO A 306 19.12 12.54 5.58
CA PRO A 306 17.84 12.73 4.88
C PRO A 306 18.00 13.42 3.51
N TRP A 307 19.19 13.93 3.20
CA TRP A 307 19.48 14.71 2.01
C TRP A 307 20.41 13.96 1.07
N VAL A 308 20.08 13.96 -0.21
CA VAL A 308 20.80 13.34 -1.33
C VAL A 308 20.96 14.32 -2.48
N GLU A 309 21.84 13.98 -3.42
CA GLU A 309 22.16 14.82 -4.58
C GLU A 309 21.03 14.89 -5.61
N ASP A 310 20.47 13.73 -5.99
CA ASP A 310 19.42 13.64 -7.00
C ASP A 310 18.46 12.45 -6.74
N GLY A 311 17.42 12.36 -7.59
CA GLY A 311 16.45 11.26 -7.60
C GLY A 311 16.99 9.94 -8.18
N PHE A 312 18.30 9.81 -8.37
CA PHE A 312 18.98 8.58 -8.79
C PHE A 312 20.08 8.20 -7.78
N THR A 313 19.94 8.67 -6.54
CA THR A 313 20.90 8.49 -5.45
C THR A 313 21.28 7.03 -5.19
N ARG A 314 22.50 6.80 -4.69
CA ARG A 314 22.98 5.50 -4.21
C ARG A 314 23.16 5.46 -2.69
N GLU A 315 22.84 6.55 -1.99
CA GLU A 315 22.99 6.68 -0.53
C GLU A 315 22.05 5.73 0.25
N TYR A 316 20.90 5.40 -0.35
CA TYR A 316 19.93 4.46 0.19
C TYR A 316 20.06 3.14 -0.57
N PRO A 317 20.75 2.13 -0.03
CA PRO A 317 20.94 0.85 -0.70
C PRO A 317 19.60 0.12 -0.90
N LEU A 318 19.62 -0.94 -1.72
CA LEU A 318 18.45 -1.78 -1.99
C LEU A 318 17.84 -2.33 -0.69
N SER A 319 18.70 -2.82 0.20
CA SER A 319 18.33 -3.36 1.50
C SER A 319 19.34 -2.96 2.57
N ILE A 320 18.92 -3.02 3.84
CA ILE A 320 19.77 -2.73 5.00
C ILE A 320 19.63 -3.79 6.08
N LYS A 321 20.70 -4.00 6.85
CA LYS A 321 20.61 -4.73 8.12
C LYS A 321 20.06 -3.80 9.21
N PRO A 322 18.95 -4.15 9.89
CA PRO A 322 18.45 -3.36 11.00
C PRO A 322 19.36 -3.49 12.23
N ASP A 323 19.37 -2.48 13.11
CA ASP A 323 20.17 -2.49 14.34
C ASP A 323 19.70 -3.58 15.32
N LYS A 324 18.40 -3.89 15.26
CA LYS A 324 17.75 -4.95 16.02
C LYS A 324 16.84 -5.74 15.08
N LYS A 325 16.67 -7.02 15.37
CA LYS A 325 15.66 -7.83 14.71
C LYS A 325 14.26 -7.25 14.94
N LEU A 326 13.39 -7.37 13.95
CA LEU A 326 12.07 -6.77 13.95
C LEU A 326 11.00 -7.80 14.31
N SER A 327 10.16 -7.49 15.29
CA SER A 327 8.91 -8.23 15.51
C SER A 327 7.87 -7.83 14.46
N VAL A 328 6.80 -8.61 14.32
CA VAL A 328 5.66 -8.23 13.45
C VAL A 328 5.04 -6.88 13.87
N ARG A 329 5.01 -6.60 15.19
CA ARG A 329 4.52 -5.34 15.75
C ARG A 329 5.45 -4.17 15.43
N ASP A 330 6.77 -4.38 15.38
CA ASP A 330 7.70 -3.34 14.94
C ASP A 330 7.42 -2.96 13.49
N VAL A 331 7.14 -3.93 12.61
CA VAL A 331 6.78 -3.67 11.21
C VAL A 331 5.46 -2.90 11.11
N MET A 332 4.42 -3.28 11.87
CA MET A 332 3.17 -2.50 11.96
C MET A 332 3.44 -1.04 12.37
N ASN A 333 4.33 -0.83 13.34
CA ASN A 333 4.69 0.50 13.84
C ASN A 333 5.54 1.32 12.86
N LEU A 334 6.27 0.68 11.93
CA LEU A 334 6.98 1.40 10.87
C LEU A 334 6.03 2.10 9.90
N TYR A 335 4.85 1.54 9.66
CA TYR A 335 3.80 2.18 8.86
C TYR A 335 3.14 3.38 9.55
N ARG A 336 3.27 3.48 10.88
CA ARG A 336 2.72 4.56 11.71
C ARG A 336 3.67 5.76 11.79
N ASP A 337 4.09 6.27 10.65
CA ASP A 337 5.06 7.36 10.61
C ASP A 337 4.64 8.49 9.66
N TYR A 338 4.61 9.70 10.22
CA TYR A 338 4.41 10.97 9.52
C TYR A 338 5.59 11.92 9.73
N TYR A 339 6.78 11.33 9.96
CA TYR A 339 8.05 12.00 10.26
C TYR A 339 8.15 12.63 11.66
N GLN A 340 7.36 12.13 12.62
CA GLN A 340 7.37 12.62 13.99
C GLN A 340 8.77 12.66 14.60
N GLY A 341 9.10 13.79 15.24
CA GLY A 341 10.40 14.01 15.89
C GLY A 341 11.55 14.34 14.93
N THR A 342 11.26 14.69 13.67
CA THR A 342 12.27 15.16 12.70
C THR A 342 11.95 16.59 12.26
N GLU A 343 12.81 17.19 11.43
CA GLU A 343 12.52 18.48 10.79
C GLU A 343 11.35 18.44 9.80
N PHE A 344 10.94 17.24 9.37
CA PHE A 344 9.84 17.00 8.42
C PHE A 344 8.50 16.66 9.10
N ASP A 345 8.43 16.79 10.43
CA ASP A 345 7.27 16.39 11.24
C ASP A 345 5.99 17.12 10.81
N LEU A 346 5.06 16.36 10.21
CA LEU A 346 3.79 16.89 9.71
C LEU A 346 2.83 17.30 10.82
N SER A 347 3.08 16.97 12.08
CA SER A 347 2.29 17.46 13.20
C SER A 347 2.62 18.92 13.57
N LYS A 348 3.55 19.57 12.87
CA LYS A 348 4.04 20.93 13.16
C LYS A 348 3.62 21.93 12.09
N GLY A 349 3.74 23.21 12.45
CA GLY A 349 3.47 24.34 11.55
C GLY A 349 1.98 24.69 11.42
N VAL A 350 1.72 25.80 10.74
CA VAL A 350 0.35 26.36 10.60
C VAL A 350 -0.62 25.38 9.92
N THR A 351 -0.12 24.57 9.01
CA THR A 351 -0.91 23.60 8.23
C THR A 351 -1.38 22.42 9.05
N ALA A 352 -0.72 22.10 10.17
CA ALA A 352 -1.17 21.06 11.09
C ALA A 352 -2.36 21.52 11.97
N GLY A 353 -2.71 22.81 11.91
CA GLY A 353 -3.74 23.39 12.75
C GLY A 353 -3.40 23.37 14.24
N PRO A 354 -4.32 23.82 15.10
CA PRO A 354 -4.08 23.96 16.54
C PRO A 354 -3.78 22.64 17.24
N PHE A 355 -4.23 21.53 16.68
CA PHE A 355 -4.12 20.23 17.35
C PHE A 355 -3.14 19.27 16.66
N GLY A 356 -2.31 19.77 15.75
CA GLY A 356 -1.18 19.02 15.19
C GLY A 356 -1.58 17.87 14.27
N CYS A 357 -2.64 18.04 13.48
CA CYS A 357 -3.09 17.04 12.52
C CYS A 357 -2.08 16.90 11.37
N PRO A 358 -1.54 15.70 11.09
CA PRO A 358 -0.52 15.51 10.06
C PRO A 358 -1.08 15.51 8.64
N TYR A 359 -2.40 15.66 8.45
CA TYR A 359 -3.02 15.55 7.15
C TYR A 359 -2.67 16.74 6.24
N ARG A 360 -2.35 16.44 4.99
CA ARG A 360 -2.07 17.40 3.92
C ARG A 360 -2.94 17.05 2.72
N TYR A 361 -4.08 17.74 2.62
CA TYR A 361 -5.03 17.49 1.54
C TYR A 361 -4.49 18.11 0.24
N PRO A 362 -4.33 17.32 -0.84
CA PRO A 362 -3.87 17.85 -2.11
C PRO A 362 -4.95 18.77 -2.71
N GLY A 363 -4.50 19.81 -3.40
CA GLY A 363 -5.34 20.78 -4.10
C GLY A 363 -4.79 21.15 -5.48
N PRO A 364 -5.41 22.13 -6.17
CA PRO A 364 -5.09 22.46 -7.57
C PRO A 364 -3.67 22.99 -7.83
N ARG A 365 -2.87 23.21 -6.78
CA ARG A 365 -1.48 23.68 -6.87
C ARG A 365 -0.47 22.58 -6.59
N ASP A 366 -0.92 21.41 -6.13
CA ASP A 366 -0.07 20.29 -5.82
C ASP A 366 0.26 19.50 -7.10
N PRO A 367 1.48 18.98 -7.23
CA PRO A 367 1.82 18.06 -8.31
C PRO A 367 0.94 16.79 -8.26
N THR A 368 0.53 16.29 -9.42
CA THR A 368 -0.33 15.10 -9.54
C THR A 368 0.35 14.06 -10.42
N GLY A 369 0.33 12.79 -9.99
CA GLY A 369 0.83 11.67 -10.78
C GLY A 369 2.35 11.61 -10.90
N ASP A 370 2.81 10.77 -11.82
CA ASP A 370 4.21 10.71 -12.23
C ASP A 370 4.56 12.02 -12.95
N THR A 371 5.51 12.78 -12.42
CA THR A 371 6.03 13.95 -13.12
C THR A 371 7.09 13.46 -14.09
N ASP A 372 6.68 13.14 -15.32
CA ASP A 372 7.54 12.67 -16.41
C ASP A 372 8.82 13.53 -16.60
N ASP A 373 8.84 14.76 -16.08
CA ASP A 373 10.01 15.62 -15.96
C ASP A 373 10.45 15.83 -14.48
N PRO A 374 11.51 15.15 -14.02
CA PRO A 374 12.04 15.32 -12.66
C PRO A 374 12.70 16.70 -12.45
N ASN A 375 12.90 17.48 -13.52
CA ASN A 375 13.42 18.85 -13.47
C ASN A 375 12.31 19.91 -13.51
N ALA A 376 11.04 19.49 -13.49
CA ALA A 376 9.92 20.41 -13.47
C ALA A 376 10.06 21.38 -12.28
N LYS A 377 10.05 22.69 -12.57
CA LYS A 377 10.12 23.72 -11.53
C LYS A 377 8.77 23.83 -10.81
N LEU A 378 8.66 23.13 -9.69
CA LEU A 378 7.49 23.18 -8.81
C LEU A 378 7.51 24.44 -7.94
N LYS A 379 6.33 25.01 -7.67
CA LYS A 379 6.18 26.15 -6.74
C LYS A 379 6.17 25.71 -5.27
N GLY A 380 5.89 24.44 -5.01
CA GLY A 380 5.81 23.82 -3.70
C GLY A 380 5.23 22.41 -3.82
N ALA A 381 5.41 21.62 -2.78
CA ALA A 381 4.82 20.30 -2.60
C ALA A 381 4.81 19.96 -1.10
N TRP A 382 3.97 19.00 -0.70
CA TRP A 382 3.95 18.49 0.67
C TRP A 382 4.90 17.30 0.82
N GLU A 383 5.53 17.16 1.99
CA GLU A 383 6.18 15.89 2.35
C GLU A 383 5.11 14.78 2.34
N ARG A 384 5.41 13.66 1.68
CA ARG A 384 4.50 12.51 1.59
C ARG A 384 4.84 11.52 2.72
N PRO A 385 4.01 11.37 3.76
CA PRO A 385 4.28 10.46 4.88
C PRO A 385 4.04 9.00 4.50
N ILE A 386 4.40 8.09 5.41
CA ILE A 386 4.13 6.64 5.26
C ILE A 386 2.68 6.36 5.67
N SER A 387 2.25 6.84 6.84
CA SER A 387 0.83 6.85 7.20
C SER A 387 0.18 8.10 6.62
N ILE A 388 -0.83 7.93 5.79
CA ILE A 388 -1.57 9.02 5.16
C ILE A 388 -3.07 8.73 5.19
N PHE A 389 -3.88 9.79 5.35
CA PHE A 389 -5.35 9.73 5.44
C PHE A 389 -6.07 9.06 4.24
N ARG A 390 -5.36 8.90 3.11
CA ARG A 390 -5.88 8.23 1.90
C ARG A 390 -5.44 6.76 1.78
N CYS A 391 -4.76 6.24 2.78
CA CYS A 391 -4.46 4.81 2.88
C CYS A 391 -5.76 4.04 3.07
N GLY A 392 -6.11 3.21 2.11
CA GLY A 392 -7.35 2.44 2.11
C GLY A 392 -7.29 1.25 3.06
N PHE A 393 -6.15 0.58 3.08
CA PHE A 393 -5.79 -0.42 4.08
C PHE A 393 -4.27 -0.65 4.07
N SER A 394 -3.79 -1.29 5.12
CA SER A 394 -2.43 -1.80 5.21
C SER A 394 -2.42 -3.23 5.70
N TYR A 395 -1.39 -3.98 5.32
CA TYR A 395 -1.21 -5.34 5.81
C TYR A 395 0.24 -5.66 6.12
N VAL A 396 0.42 -6.58 7.07
CA VAL A 396 1.69 -7.22 7.40
C VAL A 396 1.47 -8.73 7.30
N CYS A 397 2.00 -9.35 6.24
CA CYS A 397 1.97 -10.79 6.06
C CYS A 397 3.17 -11.43 6.74
N GLN A 398 2.96 -12.55 7.42
CA GLN A 398 3.98 -13.26 8.18
C GLN A 398 3.99 -14.75 7.79
N ALA A 399 5.10 -15.22 7.20
CA ALA A 399 5.32 -16.62 6.86
C ALA A 399 6.20 -17.30 7.91
N ARG A 400 5.66 -18.33 8.57
CA ARG A 400 6.27 -19.02 9.71
C ARG A 400 6.58 -20.46 9.33
N GLY A 401 7.73 -20.67 8.67
CA GLY A 401 8.14 -21.96 8.10
C GLY A 401 8.29 -23.11 9.11
N TRP A 402 8.29 -22.83 10.42
CA TRP A 402 8.28 -23.85 11.47
C TRP A 402 6.88 -24.41 11.79
N LEU A 403 5.83 -23.90 11.13
CA LEU A 403 4.45 -24.36 11.27
C LEU A 403 3.90 -24.84 9.91
N PRO A 404 2.96 -25.80 9.90
CA PRO A 404 2.26 -26.20 8.68
C PRO A 404 1.54 -25.02 8.04
N ASP A 405 1.52 -24.97 6.70
CA ASP A 405 0.95 -23.92 5.87
C ASP A 405 -0.36 -23.28 6.38
N PRO A 406 -1.43 -24.04 6.70
CA PRO A 406 -2.69 -23.45 7.19
C PRO A 406 -2.56 -22.66 8.49
N ILE A 407 -1.53 -22.94 9.29
CA ILE A 407 -1.25 -22.32 10.58
C ILE A 407 -0.13 -21.27 10.42
N GLY A 408 0.91 -21.57 9.66
CA GLY A 408 2.12 -20.75 9.58
C GLY A 408 1.88 -19.36 9.01
N GLY A 409 1.01 -19.25 8.00
CA GLY A 409 0.73 -17.97 7.35
C GLY A 409 -0.30 -17.14 8.09
N ILE A 410 0.03 -15.87 8.38
CA ILE A 410 -0.89 -14.89 8.94
C ILE A 410 -0.85 -13.61 8.11
N VAL A 411 -2.03 -13.13 7.70
CA VAL A 411 -2.24 -11.77 7.21
C VAL A 411 -2.75 -10.92 8.37
N TRP A 412 -1.93 -9.98 8.83
CA TRP A 412 -2.36 -8.95 9.77
C TRP A 412 -2.92 -7.77 8.97
N PHE A 413 -4.22 -7.54 9.02
CA PHE A 413 -4.90 -6.55 8.18
C PHE A 413 -5.43 -5.37 8.99
N GLY A 414 -5.08 -4.15 8.58
CA GLY A 414 -5.55 -2.89 9.16
C GLY A 414 -6.35 -2.09 8.13
N PRO A 415 -7.69 -1.94 8.27
CA PRO A 415 -8.48 -1.09 7.40
C PRO A 415 -8.18 0.40 7.65
N ASP A 416 -8.21 1.22 6.61
CA ASP A 416 -7.91 2.66 6.66
C ASP A 416 -6.48 2.96 7.14
N GLU A 417 -6.19 4.19 7.59
CA GLU A 417 -4.81 4.65 7.76
C GLU A 417 -4.04 3.96 8.92
N PRO A 418 -2.77 3.56 8.71
CA PRO A 418 -1.98 2.83 9.72
C PRO A 418 -1.90 3.49 11.09
N MET A 419 -1.80 4.82 11.13
CA MET A 419 -1.71 5.61 12.36
C MET A 419 -2.97 5.52 13.22
N SER A 420 -4.14 5.32 12.62
CA SER A 420 -5.43 5.28 13.32
C SER A 420 -6.16 3.94 13.21
N THR A 421 -5.49 2.89 12.70
CA THR A 421 -6.03 1.53 12.60
C THR A 421 -5.34 0.54 13.54
N CYS A 422 -5.99 -0.60 13.79
CA CYS A 422 -5.37 -1.74 14.46
C CYS A 422 -5.34 -2.96 13.53
N TYR A 423 -4.29 -3.76 13.63
CA TYR A 423 -4.10 -4.92 12.78
C TYR A 423 -4.77 -6.18 13.35
N VAL A 424 -5.65 -6.79 12.56
CA VAL A 424 -6.38 -8.03 12.93
C VAL A 424 -5.82 -9.23 12.16
N PRO A 425 -5.53 -10.36 12.84
CA PRO A 425 -4.90 -11.52 12.19
C PRO A 425 -5.89 -12.45 11.48
N PHE A 426 -5.55 -12.82 10.25
CA PHE A 426 -6.23 -13.84 9.45
C PHE A 426 -5.24 -14.95 9.09
N TYR A 427 -5.49 -16.18 9.56
CA TYR A 427 -4.70 -17.34 9.13
C TYR A 427 -4.95 -17.65 7.66
N VAL A 428 -3.94 -18.06 6.91
CA VAL A 428 -4.12 -18.50 5.50
C VAL A 428 -4.91 -19.79 5.36
N GLY A 429 -4.99 -20.59 6.43
CA GLY A 429 -5.76 -21.83 6.48
C GLY A 429 -7.27 -21.67 6.67
N VAL A 430 -7.79 -20.44 6.69
CA VAL A 430 -9.24 -20.23 6.78
C VAL A 430 -9.96 -20.63 5.49
N THR A 431 -11.26 -20.91 5.59
CA THR A 431 -12.11 -21.18 4.41
C THR A 431 -13.06 -20.01 4.07
N ARG A 432 -13.05 -18.96 4.90
CA ARG A 432 -13.84 -17.73 4.77
C ARG A 432 -13.33 -16.70 5.78
N ILE A 433 -13.76 -15.45 5.62
CA ILE A 433 -13.44 -14.33 6.50
C ILE A 433 -14.71 -13.65 7.02
N ALA A 434 -14.56 -12.76 8.01
CA ALA A 434 -15.67 -12.04 8.61
C ALA A 434 -16.31 -11.05 7.63
N LYS A 435 -17.66 -11.04 7.58
CA LYS A 435 -18.47 -10.18 6.70
C LYS A 435 -18.05 -8.70 6.68
N PRO A 436 -17.74 -8.04 7.81
CA PRO A 436 -17.39 -6.62 7.79
C PRO A 436 -16.15 -6.29 6.95
N TYR A 437 -15.21 -7.22 6.77
CA TYR A 437 -13.95 -6.98 6.07
C TYR A 437 -14.07 -7.06 4.54
N TYR A 438 -15.10 -7.75 4.03
CA TYR A 438 -15.43 -7.77 2.61
C TYR A 438 -16.71 -6.99 2.26
N THR A 439 -17.31 -6.31 3.24
CA THR A 439 -18.44 -5.41 3.03
C THR A 439 -17.93 -3.98 2.96
N CYS A 440 -17.81 -3.43 1.74
CA CYS A 440 -17.44 -2.02 1.57
C CYS A 440 -18.07 -1.39 0.32
N ASN A 441 -18.63 -0.21 0.52
CA ASN A 441 -18.89 0.77 -0.51
C ASN A 441 -18.48 2.13 0.08
N THR A 442 -17.34 2.66 -0.39
CA THR A 442 -16.78 3.94 0.08
C THR A 442 -17.64 5.15 -0.31
N SER A 443 -18.65 4.99 -1.18
CA SER A 443 -19.59 6.05 -1.52
C SER A 443 -20.84 6.08 -0.63
N VAL A 444 -21.03 5.11 0.27
CA VAL A 444 -22.20 5.02 1.16
C VAL A 444 -21.76 4.58 2.55
N PHE A 445 -21.89 5.48 3.53
CA PHE A 445 -21.57 5.17 4.93
C PHE A 445 -22.34 3.95 5.42
N SER A 446 -21.66 3.05 6.13
CA SER A 446 -22.26 1.84 6.68
C SER A 446 -21.54 1.38 7.94
N GLN A 447 -22.30 1.12 9.00
CA GLN A 447 -21.77 0.48 10.22
C GLN A 447 -21.50 -1.02 10.04
N GLU A 448 -21.94 -1.63 8.92
CA GLU A 448 -21.64 -3.03 8.60
C GLU A 448 -20.21 -3.23 8.07
N SER A 449 -19.54 -2.15 7.67
CA SER A 449 -18.19 -2.21 7.08
C SER A 449 -17.12 -2.00 8.14
N ALA A 450 -16.11 -2.86 8.14
CA ALA A 450 -14.90 -2.64 8.95
C ALA A 450 -14.21 -1.35 8.50
N TRP A 451 -14.04 -1.14 7.19
CA TRP A 451 -13.39 0.06 6.65
C TRP A 451 -14.05 1.35 7.16
N TRP A 452 -15.38 1.47 7.11
CA TRP A 452 -16.07 2.66 7.63
C TRP A 452 -15.91 2.86 9.14
N ALA A 453 -15.75 1.79 9.93
CA ALA A 453 -15.49 1.90 11.36
C ALA A 453 -14.14 2.57 11.64
N PHE A 454 -13.10 2.13 10.95
CA PHE A 454 -11.75 2.68 11.09
C PHE A 454 -11.65 4.07 10.47
N ASN A 455 -12.18 4.26 9.26
CA ASN A 455 -12.22 5.54 8.57
C ASN A 455 -12.95 6.63 9.37
N PHE A 456 -14.08 6.29 10.01
CA PHE A 456 -14.80 7.24 10.88
C PHE A 456 -13.93 7.71 12.04
N VAL A 457 -13.25 6.79 12.73
CA VAL A 457 -12.36 7.12 13.86
C VAL A 457 -11.18 7.98 13.42
N ALA A 458 -10.53 7.65 12.30
CA ALA A 458 -9.41 8.43 11.76
C ALA A 458 -9.82 9.86 11.36
N ASN A 459 -11.00 10.03 10.76
CA ASN A 459 -11.53 11.34 10.40
C ASN A 459 -11.95 12.14 11.64
N TRP A 460 -12.57 11.48 12.63
CA TRP A 460 -12.94 12.12 13.90
C TRP A 460 -11.70 12.62 14.66
N ALA A 461 -10.61 11.86 14.62
CA ALA A 461 -9.33 12.26 15.20
C ALA A 461 -8.83 13.59 14.64
N GLY A 462 -9.05 13.87 13.35
CA GLY A 462 -8.64 15.11 12.69
C GLY A 462 -9.14 16.39 13.36
N LEU A 463 -10.28 16.34 14.07
CA LEU A 463 -10.86 17.50 14.78
C LEU A 463 -9.99 17.97 15.95
N LYS A 464 -9.33 17.06 16.65
CA LYS A 464 -8.55 17.33 17.87
C LYS A 464 -7.38 16.36 18.03
N TYR A 465 -6.61 16.23 16.94
CA TYR A 465 -5.67 15.13 16.70
C TYR A 465 -4.75 14.78 17.87
N SER A 466 -3.98 15.74 18.40
CA SER A 466 -3.04 15.54 19.52
C SER A 466 -3.65 15.01 20.82
N TYR A 467 -4.98 15.04 20.97
CA TYR A 467 -5.70 14.43 22.08
C TYR A 467 -6.25 13.07 21.68
N ILE A 468 -7.02 13.02 20.59
CA ILE A 468 -7.76 11.82 20.18
C ILE A 468 -6.81 10.69 19.78
N ILE A 469 -5.68 11.01 19.13
CA ILE A 469 -4.73 10.00 18.68
C ILE A 469 -4.13 9.18 19.83
N LYS A 470 -4.03 9.76 21.04
CA LYS A 470 -3.52 9.06 22.21
C LYS A 470 -4.47 7.96 22.67
N ASP A 471 -5.78 8.25 22.66
CA ASP A 471 -6.81 7.27 22.99
C ASP A 471 -6.88 6.17 21.92
N ILE A 472 -6.74 6.55 20.64
CA ILE A 472 -6.68 5.60 19.53
C ILE A 472 -5.48 4.66 19.70
N GLN A 473 -4.28 5.19 19.96
CA GLN A 473 -3.07 4.40 20.17
C GLN A 473 -3.19 3.47 21.38
N GLN A 474 -3.80 3.93 22.47
CA GLN A 474 -4.07 3.06 23.61
C GLN A 474 -5.01 1.91 23.24
N LYS A 475 -6.06 2.16 22.46
CA LYS A 475 -6.98 1.10 22.01
C LYS A 475 -6.34 0.16 21.00
N GLN A 476 -5.49 0.68 20.10
CA GLN A 476 -4.66 -0.12 19.20
C GLN A 476 -3.76 -1.08 19.99
N ASP A 477 -3.04 -0.57 20.99
CA ASP A 477 -2.16 -1.37 21.86
C ASP A 477 -2.93 -2.46 22.60
N GLU A 478 -4.11 -2.14 23.14
CA GLU A 478 -4.97 -3.10 23.82
C GLU A 478 -5.37 -4.27 22.90
N ILE A 479 -5.90 -3.97 21.72
CA ILE A 479 -6.39 -4.97 20.77
C ILE A 479 -5.22 -5.80 20.22
N GLU A 480 -4.17 -5.16 19.74
CA GLU A 480 -3.10 -5.87 19.04
C GLU A 480 -2.26 -6.76 19.97
N HIS A 481 -2.02 -6.32 21.21
CA HIS A 481 -1.39 -7.21 22.20
C HIS A 481 -2.28 -8.41 22.52
N ALA A 482 -3.60 -8.22 22.63
CA ALA A 482 -4.53 -9.31 22.84
C ALA A 482 -4.54 -10.30 21.65
N GLU A 483 -4.51 -9.80 20.42
CA GLU A 483 -4.42 -10.63 19.22
C GLU A 483 -3.10 -11.40 19.13
N ILE A 484 -1.96 -10.75 19.38
CA ILE A 484 -0.63 -11.42 19.39
C ILE A 484 -0.60 -12.55 20.43
N GLU A 485 -1.12 -12.33 21.63
CA GLU A 485 -1.22 -13.39 22.64
C GLU A 485 -2.27 -14.46 22.30
N GLY A 486 -3.36 -14.07 21.65
CA GLY A 486 -4.38 -14.97 21.13
C GLY A 486 -3.81 -15.94 20.09
N ILE A 487 -3.02 -15.44 19.14
CA ILE A 487 -2.33 -16.24 18.12
C ILE A 487 -1.42 -17.29 18.76
N LYS A 488 -0.59 -16.93 19.75
CA LYS A 488 0.29 -17.90 20.43
C LYS A 488 -0.50 -19.08 21.06
N LYS A 489 -1.69 -18.81 21.59
CA LYS A 489 -2.57 -19.85 22.17
C LYS A 489 -3.23 -20.67 21.07
N MET A 490 -3.73 -20.01 20.03
CA MET A 490 -4.40 -20.64 18.91
C MET A 490 -3.45 -21.55 18.12
N ASP A 491 -2.21 -21.13 17.88
CA ASP A 491 -1.19 -21.95 17.22
C ASP A 491 -1.02 -23.32 17.88
N LYS A 492 -0.95 -23.36 19.22
CA LYS A 492 -0.80 -24.61 19.98
C LYS A 492 -2.01 -25.52 19.80
N GLN A 493 -3.21 -24.94 19.87
CA GLN A 493 -4.47 -25.69 19.72
C GLN A 493 -4.64 -26.21 18.30
N ALA A 494 -4.43 -25.35 17.30
CA ALA A 494 -4.50 -25.68 15.88
C ALA A 494 -3.46 -26.72 15.50
N LEU A 495 -2.22 -26.61 15.98
CA LEU A 495 -1.17 -27.59 15.68
C LEU A 495 -1.47 -28.96 16.29
N ALA A 496 -1.98 -29.01 17.52
CA ALA A 496 -2.37 -30.27 18.15
C ALA A 496 -3.52 -30.95 17.38
N LEU A 497 -4.48 -30.17 16.89
CA LEU A 497 -5.62 -30.65 16.12
C LEU A 497 -5.23 -31.04 14.69
N TYR A 498 -4.33 -30.28 14.06
CA TYR A 498 -3.86 -30.49 12.69
C TYR A 498 -3.20 -31.87 12.54
N LYS A 499 -2.38 -32.28 13.52
CA LYS A 499 -1.75 -33.61 13.57
C LYS A 499 -2.77 -34.76 13.58
N GLN A 500 -4.00 -34.51 14.01
CA GLN A 500 -5.07 -35.50 14.06
C GLN A 500 -6.01 -35.39 12.85
N ASN A 501 -6.38 -34.16 12.48
CA ASN A 501 -7.31 -33.86 11.41
C ASN A 501 -7.10 -32.42 10.89
N PRO A 502 -6.41 -32.26 9.75
CA PRO A 502 -6.16 -30.95 9.14
C PRO A 502 -7.43 -30.13 8.86
N LYS A 503 -8.53 -30.78 8.44
CA LYS A 503 -9.80 -30.08 8.17
C LYS A 503 -10.42 -29.50 9.44
N LYS A 504 -10.33 -30.20 10.58
CA LYS A 504 -10.80 -29.66 11.86
C LYS A 504 -9.94 -28.49 12.34
N ALA A 505 -8.63 -28.50 12.07
CA ALA A 505 -7.78 -27.35 12.34
C ALA A 505 -8.18 -26.14 11.50
N GLN A 506 -8.41 -26.30 10.19
CA GLN A 506 -8.91 -25.21 9.33
C GLN A 506 -10.25 -24.64 9.82
N GLN A 507 -11.18 -25.50 10.26
CA GLN A 507 -12.45 -25.05 10.85
C GLN A 507 -12.24 -24.24 12.13
N LEU A 508 -11.35 -24.71 13.02
CA LEU A 508 -11.00 -23.99 14.25
C LEU A 508 -10.41 -22.61 13.93
N LEU A 509 -9.45 -22.53 13.00
CA LEU A 509 -8.83 -21.28 12.59
C LEU A 509 -9.85 -20.32 11.96
N THR A 510 -10.73 -20.85 11.10
CA THR A 510 -11.81 -20.05 10.48
C THR A 510 -12.73 -19.45 11.53
N THR A 511 -13.22 -20.25 12.48
CA THR A 511 -14.08 -19.76 13.56
C THR A 511 -13.36 -18.76 14.47
N TYR A 512 -12.08 -18.99 14.76
CA TYR A 512 -11.27 -18.06 15.54
C TYR A 512 -11.16 -16.69 14.85
N CYS A 513 -10.70 -16.65 13.60
CA CYS A 513 -10.55 -15.40 12.84
C CYS A 513 -11.88 -14.67 12.66
N GLU A 514 -12.97 -15.38 12.35
CA GLU A 514 -14.29 -14.75 12.25
C GLU A 514 -14.74 -14.14 13.58
N THR A 515 -14.50 -14.83 14.69
CA THR A 515 -14.90 -14.33 16.01
C THR A 515 -14.12 -13.08 16.39
N GLN A 516 -12.78 -13.11 16.27
CA GLN A 516 -11.91 -11.98 16.60
C GLN A 516 -12.23 -10.77 15.71
N ALA A 517 -12.30 -10.97 14.39
CA ALA A 517 -12.56 -9.89 13.45
C ALA A 517 -13.93 -9.20 13.67
N ASN A 518 -14.99 -9.97 13.93
CA ASN A 518 -16.30 -9.38 14.25
C ASN A 518 -16.28 -8.64 15.61
N GLN A 519 -15.57 -9.19 16.59
CA GLN A 519 -15.45 -8.58 17.91
C GLN A 519 -14.69 -7.25 17.84
N VAL A 520 -13.58 -7.18 17.09
CA VAL A 520 -12.83 -5.94 16.89
C VAL A 520 -13.69 -4.86 16.25
N VAL A 521 -14.46 -5.17 15.20
CA VAL A 521 -15.34 -4.17 14.56
C VAL A 521 -16.40 -3.65 15.52
N LYS A 522 -16.99 -4.54 16.34
CA LYS A 522 -17.94 -4.14 17.38
C LYS A 522 -17.29 -3.22 18.43
N ASP A 523 -16.10 -3.58 18.90
CA ASP A 523 -15.37 -2.80 19.89
C ASP A 523 -14.91 -1.45 19.34
N TRP A 524 -14.53 -1.40 18.05
CA TRP A 524 -14.11 -0.18 17.38
C TRP A 524 -15.28 0.81 17.22
N TRP A 525 -16.48 0.33 16.88
CA TRP A 525 -17.68 1.20 16.89
C TRP A 525 -18.05 1.68 18.29
N GLY A 526 -17.98 0.81 19.31
CA GLY A 526 -18.19 1.22 20.70
C GLY A 526 -17.19 2.29 21.14
N PHE A 527 -15.93 2.14 20.73
CA PHE A 527 -14.87 3.11 20.96
C PHE A 527 -15.13 4.43 20.20
N ALA A 528 -15.56 4.38 18.94
CA ALA A 528 -15.92 5.56 18.15
C ALA A 528 -16.96 6.43 18.87
N TRP A 529 -18.01 5.83 19.42
CA TRP A 529 -19.03 6.58 20.18
C TRP A 529 -18.52 7.12 21.51
N THR A 530 -17.55 6.45 22.12
CA THR A 530 -16.85 6.98 23.29
C THR A 530 -16.05 8.22 22.93
N LEU A 531 -15.34 8.21 21.78
CA LEU A 531 -14.59 9.37 21.29
C LEU A 531 -15.51 10.56 20.94
N VAL A 532 -16.66 10.29 20.34
CA VAL A 532 -17.66 11.34 20.04
C VAL A 532 -18.10 12.03 21.33
N ALA A 533 -18.51 11.27 22.35
CA ALA A 533 -18.92 11.86 23.63
C ALA A 533 -17.77 12.56 24.38
N ARG A 534 -16.56 11.98 24.33
CA ARG A 534 -15.37 12.52 25.01
C ARG A 534 -14.88 13.83 24.40
N TYR A 535 -14.99 14.00 23.08
CA TYR A 535 -14.43 15.14 22.35
C TYR A 535 -15.50 15.96 21.64
N ASP A 536 -16.59 16.23 22.35
CA ASP A 536 -17.75 16.97 21.84
C ASP A 536 -17.58 18.48 21.98
N ASP A 537 -18.08 19.25 21.01
CA ASP A 537 -18.10 20.72 20.98
C ASP A 537 -16.76 21.41 21.33
N GLY A 538 -15.64 20.76 21.05
CA GLY A 538 -14.30 21.27 21.36
C GLY A 538 -13.84 21.08 22.82
N TYR A 539 -14.69 20.53 23.69
CA TYR A 539 -14.36 20.20 25.08
C TYR A 539 -13.57 18.89 25.22
N ILE A 540 -13.22 18.56 26.46
CA ILE A 540 -12.86 17.20 26.86
C ILE A 540 -13.82 16.77 27.97
N ASN A 541 -14.52 15.67 27.73
CA ASN A 541 -15.53 15.14 28.63
C ASN A 541 -15.06 13.80 29.20
N ALA A 542 -15.30 13.61 30.49
CA ALA A 542 -15.26 12.31 31.15
C ALA A 542 -16.42 12.23 32.14
N PRO A 543 -16.82 11.02 32.59
CA PRO A 543 -17.77 10.90 33.69
C PRO A 543 -17.35 11.81 34.86
N GLU A 544 -18.31 12.62 35.34
CA GLU A 544 -18.11 13.63 36.41
C GLU A 544 -17.22 14.84 36.06
N LYS A 545 -16.62 14.89 34.87
CA LYS A 545 -15.79 15.98 34.35
C LYS A 545 -16.24 16.39 32.96
N MET A 546 -17.40 17.01 32.89
CA MET A 546 -17.99 17.50 31.63
C MET A 546 -17.47 18.91 31.28
N ALA A 547 -17.53 19.24 30.00
CA ALA A 547 -17.24 20.56 29.44
C ALA A 547 -15.88 21.14 29.89
N GLN A 548 -14.83 20.32 29.95
CA GLN A 548 -13.50 20.82 30.29
C GLN A 548 -12.95 21.63 29.13
N GLU A 549 -12.83 22.95 29.34
CA GLU A 549 -12.22 23.87 28.39
C GLU A 549 -10.73 23.59 28.27
N VAL A 550 -10.25 23.51 27.03
CA VAL A 550 -8.81 23.45 26.73
C VAL A 550 -8.32 24.61 25.88
N GLY A 551 -9.24 25.29 25.18
CA GLY A 551 -8.90 26.39 24.28
C GLY A 551 -8.01 25.99 23.11
N TYR A 552 -7.53 27.01 22.39
CA TYR A 552 -6.43 26.85 21.45
C TYR A 552 -5.10 26.82 22.21
N PRO A 553 -4.05 26.17 21.68
CA PRO A 553 -2.71 26.28 22.26
C PRO A 553 -2.23 27.73 22.31
N GLU A 554 -1.39 28.05 23.29
CA GLU A 554 -0.90 29.41 23.52
C GLU A 554 -0.30 30.05 22.25
N ASP A 555 0.52 29.30 21.51
CA ASP A 555 1.20 29.80 20.31
C ASP A 555 0.27 30.00 19.11
N TRP A 556 -1.00 29.57 19.21
CA TRP A 556 -2.01 29.78 18.18
C TRP A 556 -2.69 31.15 18.29
N TYR A 557 -2.74 31.75 19.48
CA TYR A 557 -3.37 33.05 19.67
C TYR A 557 -2.66 34.12 18.83
N ASP A 558 -1.34 34.18 18.87
CA ASP A 558 -0.53 35.14 18.10
C ASP A 558 -0.58 34.93 16.58
N LYS A 559 -0.86 33.70 16.14
CA LYS A 559 -0.96 33.34 14.71
C LYS A 559 -2.36 33.58 14.14
N SER A 560 -3.35 33.72 15.01
CA SER A 560 -4.75 33.83 14.63
C SER A 560 -5.24 35.27 14.66
N GLU A 561 -6.45 35.46 14.17
CA GLU A 561 -7.18 36.72 14.20
C GLU A 561 -7.55 37.15 15.62
N TRP A 562 -7.36 36.28 16.62
CA TRP A 562 -7.59 36.57 18.03
C TRP A 562 -6.85 37.83 18.49
N ILE A 563 -5.61 38.05 18.02
CA ILE A 563 -4.83 39.25 18.37
C ILE A 563 -5.48 40.57 17.91
N ASN A 564 -6.35 40.50 16.90
CA ASN A 564 -7.14 41.62 16.40
C ASN A 564 -8.62 41.52 16.82
N GLY A 565 -8.91 40.67 17.80
CA GLY A 565 -10.25 40.47 18.34
C GLY A 565 -10.81 41.76 18.97
N PRO A 566 -12.13 41.84 19.14
CA PRO A 566 -12.79 43.03 19.68
C PRO A 566 -12.47 43.19 21.17
N THR A 567 -11.43 43.96 21.49
CA THR A 567 -11.12 44.37 22.87
C THR A 567 -11.73 45.72 23.25
N THR A 568 -12.30 46.42 22.27
CA THR A 568 -12.93 47.74 22.41
C THR A 568 -14.17 47.84 21.52
N TYR A 569 -15.16 48.67 21.92
CA TYR A 569 -16.33 48.97 21.08
C TYR A 569 -16.00 49.84 19.86
N GLU A 570 -14.88 50.56 19.90
CA GLU A 570 -14.42 51.36 18.77
C GLU A 570 -13.91 50.47 17.64
N LYS A 571 -14.30 50.80 16.39
CA LYS A 571 -13.77 50.13 15.20
C LYS A 571 -12.27 50.34 15.13
N GLN A 572 -11.50 49.27 15.36
CA GLN A 572 -10.05 49.31 15.20
C GLN A 572 -9.72 49.72 13.76
N LYS A 573 -8.97 50.81 13.60
CA LYS A 573 -8.48 51.24 12.27
C LYS A 573 -7.60 50.12 11.74
N GLU A 574 -7.87 49.66 10.51
CA GLU A 574 -7.05 48.65 9.84
C GLU A 574 -5.57 49.07 9.95
N LYS A 575 -4.79 48.35 10.78
CA LYS A 575 -3.35 48.48 10.71
C LYS A 575 -2.97 47.97 9.34
N ALA A 576 -2.53 48.88 8.47
CA ALA A 576 -2.04 48.54 7.14
C ALA A 576 -1.04 47.39 7.27
N ARG A 577 -1.44 46.19 6.82
CA ARG A 577 -0.52 45.04 6.73
C ARG A 577 0.69 45.51 5.93
N ASN A 578 1.85 45.56 6.60
CA ASN A 578 3.12 45.91 5.97
C ASN A 578 3.27 45.13 4.67
N LYS A 579 3.27 45.87 3.56
CA LYS A 579 3.74 45.37 2.27
C LYS A 579 5.24 45.14 2.40
N ASN A 580 5.65 43.88 2.23
CA ASN A 580 7.03 43.40 2.04
C ASN A 580 8.04 43.63 3.18
N PRO A 581 8.93 42.63 3.33
CA PRO A 581 10.30 42.88 2.90
C PRO A 581 10.70 41.88 1.81
N GLN A 582 11.14 42.43 0.67
CA GLN A 582 11.93 41.70 -0.33
C GLN A 582 13.19 41.14 0.32
N LYS A 583 13.50 39.85 0.09
CA LYS A 583 14.67 39.41 -0.69
C LYS A 583 14.61 37.92 -0.94
#